data_AF-A0A061G3U4-F1
#
_entry.id   AF-A0A061G3U4-F1
#
_cell.length_a   1.000
_cell.length_b   1.000
_cell.length_c   1.000
_cell.angle_alpha   90.00
_cell.angle_beta   90.00
_cell.angle_gamma   90.00
#
_symmetry.space_group_name_H-M   'P 1'
#
loop_
_entity.id
_entity.type
_entity.pdbx_description
1 polymer ?
#
loop_
_entity_poly.entity_id
_entity_poly.type
_entity_poly.pdbx_seq_one_letter_code
_entity_poly.pdbx_strand_id
1 'polypeptide(L)' 'MKVHLMFHVRNLKPFHVDLVNASKRRATRAAISTKPLSQRKVEEILAERMTIIKRQLTQECLVRWEGLRPDKIT' A
#
# COMPACT_ATOMS: atom_id res chain seq x y z
N MET A 1 13.55 2.60 -11.00
CA MET A 1 13.54 3.52 -9.84
C MET A 1 13.90 2.71 -8.60
N LYS A 2 15.00 3.00 -7.92
CA LYS A 2 15.45 2.27 -6.71
C LYS A 2 14.95 3.04 -5.49
N VAL A 3 14.10 2.44 -4.67
CA VAL A 3 13.54 3.08 -3.46
C VAL A 3 14.37 2.62 -2.27
N HIS A 4 15.03 3.56 -1.61
CA HIS A 4 15.76 3.31 -0.36
C HIS A 4 14.87 3.71 0.81
N LEU A 5 14.51 2.74 1.65
CA LEU A 5 13.74 2.99 2.86
C LEU A 5 14.66 3.69 3.88
N MET A 6 14.42 4.99 4.10
CA MET A 6 15.10 5.79 5.11
C MET A 6 14.27 5.76 6.39
N PHE A 7 14.79 5.14 7.45
CA PHE A 7 14.19 5.19 8.78
C PHE A 7 15.00 6.14 9.66
N HIS A 8 14.33 7.08 10.32
CA HIS A 8 14.98 7.89 11.34
C HIS A 8 15.44 6.97 12.49
N VAL A 9 16.68 7.13 12.98
CA VAL A 9 17.29 6.21 13.96
C VAL A 9 16.42 6.07 15.23
N ARG A 10 15.71 7.13 15.64
CA ARG A 10 14.75 7.09 16.77
C ARG A 10 13.53 6.17 16.54
N ASN A 11 13.20 5.85 15.29
CA ASN A 11 12.11 4.94 14.92
C ASN A 11 12.59 3.49 14.80
N LEU A 12 13.90 3.26 14.83
CA LEU A 12 14.45 1.93 15.02
C LEU A 12 14.30 1.61 16.51
N LYS A 13 13.36 0.74 16.85
CA LYS A 13 13.19 0.26 18.22
C LYS A 13 14.54 -0.33 18.66
N PRO A 14 15.18 0.15 19.74
CA PRO A 14 16.40 -0.46 20.23
C PRO A 14 16.13 -1.93 20.48
N PHE A 15 16.94 -2.81 19.89
CA PHE A 15 16.86 -4.24 20.15
C PHE A 15 17.40 -4.49 21.57
N HIS A 16 16.53 -4.34 22.56
CA HIS A 16 16.77 -4.86 23.90
C HIS A 16 15.95 -6.14 24.02
N VAL A 17 16.65 -7.27 24.15
CA VAL A 17 15.99 -8.56 24.39
C VAL A 17 15.42 -8.53 25.80
N ASP A 18 14.14 -8.24 25.89
CA ASP A 18 13.40 -8.31 27.15
C ASP A 18 13.19 -9.80 27.50
N LEU A 19 14.10 -10.34 28.31
CA LEU A 19 14.17 -11.77 28.68
C LEU A 19 12.93 -12.24 29.46
N VAL A 20 12.19 -11.31 30.08
CA VAL A 20 11.03 -11.59 30.93
C VAL A 20 9.73 -11.77 30.14
N ASN A 21 9.61 -11.16 28.96
CA ASN A 21 8.36 -11.17 28.18
C ASN A 21 8.62 -11.49 26.70
N ALA A 22 8.95 -12.75 26.42
CA ALA A 22 9.12 -13.26 25.05
C ALA A 22 7.85 -13.11 24.17
N SER A 23 6.67 -12.94 24.79
CA SER A 23 5.38 -12.75 24.11
C SER A 23 5.19 -11.37 23.47
N LYS A 24 5.95 -10.35 23.89
CA LYS A 24 5.94 -9.00 23.25
C LYS A 24 6.63 -8.98 21.88
N ARG A 25 7.19 -10.12 21.43
CA ARG A 25 7.86 -10.29 20.13
C ARG A 25 6.89 -10.34 18.94
N ARG A 26 5.58 -10.52 19.15
CA ARG A 26 4.61 -10.48 18.05
C ARG A 26 4.38 -9.02 17.64
N ALA A 27 4.84 -8.68 16.44
CA ALA A 27 4.43 -7.45 15.80
C ALA A 27 2.89 -7.46 15.66
N THR A 28 2.20 -6.65 16.46
CA THR A 28 0.73 -6.47 16.37
C THR A 28 0.35 -5.73 15.09
N ARG A 29 1.30 -4.99 14.50
CA ARG A 29 1.06 -4.23 13.29
C ARG A 29 1.02 -5.18 12.11
N ALA A 30 -0.09 -5.14 11.36
CA ALA A 30 -0.19 -5.84 10.08
C ALA A 30 1.02 -5.48 9.21
N ALA A 31 1.67 -6.51 8.66
CA ALA A 31 2.73 -6.30 7.69
C ALA A 31 2.15 -5.52 6.51
N ILE A 32 2.64 -4.30 6.29
CA ILE A 32 2.29 -3.52 5.10
C ILE A 32 3.02 -4.21 3.94
N SER A 33 2.35 -5.17 3.33
CA SER A 33 2.81 -5.76 2.09
C SER A 33 2.63 -4.70 1.01
N THR A 34 3.72 -4.04 0.61
CA THR A 34 3.78 -3.35 -0.68
C THR A 34 3.82 -4.42 -1.75
N LYS A 35 2.71 -5.16 -1.93
CA LYS A 35 2.57 -6.00 -3.11
C LYS A 35 2.76 -5.04 -4.29
N PRO A 36 3.67 -5.34 -5.25
CA PRO A 36 3.68 -4.61 -6.50
C PRO A 36 2.25 -4.58 -7.04
N LEU A 37 1.88 -3.50 -7.73
CA LEU A 37 0.57 -3.34 -8.34
C LEU A 37 0.23 -4.68 -8.99
N SER A 38 -0.72 -5.42 -8.41
CA SER A 38 -1.07 -6.73 -8.95
C SER A 38 -1.39 -6.51 -10.42
N GLN A 39 -0.98 -7.44 -11.29
CA GLN A 39 -1.38 -7.48 -12.71
C GLN A 39 -2.89 -7.77 -12.85
N ARG A 40 -3.72 -7.11 -12.02
CA ARG A 40 -5.17 -7.14 -12.14
C ARG A 40 -5.49 -6.59 -13.50
N LYS A 41 -6.28 -7.35 -14.25
CA LYS A 41 -6.78 -6.91 -15.53
C LYS A 41 -7.88 -5.89 -15.30
N VAL A 42 -7.84 -4.82 -16.06
CA VAL A 42 -8.94 -3.85 -16.13
C VAL A 42 -10.07 -4.52 -16.89
N GLU A 43 -11.25 -4.58 -16.29
CA GLU A 43 -12.46 -5.05 -16.96
C GLU A 43 -13.10 -3.91 -17.76
N GLU A 44 -13.17 -2.72 -17.16
CA GLU A 44 -13.85 -1.56 -17.75
C GLU A 44 -13.30 -0.23 -17.22
N ILE A 45 -13.33 0.82 -18.03
CA ILE A 45 -13.03 2.21 -17.62
C ILE A 45 -14.35 2.95 -17.44
N LEU A 46 -14.61 3.45 -16.24
CA LEU A 46 -15.87 4.09 -15.85
C LEU A 46 -15.83 5.61 -16.02
N ALA A 47 -14.67 6.22 -15.83
CA ALA A 47 -14.48 7.66 -15.97
C ALA A 47 -13.01 8.00 -16.18
N GLU A 48 -12.76 9.16 -16.77
CA GLU A 48 -11.42 9.70 -16.98
C GLU A 48 -11.33 11.13 -16.49
N ARG A 49 -10.15 11.55 -16.02
CA ARG A 49 -9.86 12.94 -15.69
C ARG A 49 -8.41 13.29 -15.96
N MET A 50 -8.18 14.56 -16.26
CA MET A 50 -6.84 15.15 -16.29
C MET A 50 -6.50 15.73 -14.92
N THR A 51 -5.33 15.41 -14.39
CA THR A 51 -4.82 16.00 -13.14
C THR A 51 -3.39 16.49 -13.31
N ILE A 52 -2.94 17.36 -12.41
CA ILE A 52 -1.55 17.81 -12.36
C ILE A 52 -0.89 17.17 -11.15
N ILE A 53 -0.02 16.18 -11.37
CA ILE A 53 0.78 15.53 -10.33
C ILE A 53 2.23 15.90 -10.55
N LYS A 54 2.89 16.44 -9.52
CA LYS A 54 4.31 16.87 -9.59
C LYS A 54 4.60 17.77 -10.81
N ARG A 55 3.69 18.68 -11.12
CA ARG A 55 3.75 19.62 -12.26
C ARG A 55 3.67 18.96 -13.65
N GLN A 56 3.24 17.70 -13.74
CA GLN A 56 3.00 17.01 -15.00
C GLN A 56 1.51 16.71 -15.18
N LEU A 57 0.98 16.99 -16.37
CA LEU A 57 -0.38 16.60 -16.75
C LEU A 57 -0.45 15.07 -16.84
N THR A 58 -1.34 14.48 -16.05
CA THR A 58 -1.48 13.03 -15.91
C THR A 58 -2.95 12.64 -16.15
N GLN A 59 -3.17 11.66 -17.00
CA GLN A 59 -4.49 11.03 -17.18
C GLN A 59 -4.72 10.01 -16.07
N GLU A 60 -5.82 10.18 -15.34
CA GLU A 60 -6.28 9.22 -14.34
C GLU A 60 -7.61 8.62 -14.78
N CYS A 61 -7.74 7.30 -14.64
CA CYS A 61 -8.95 6.57 -14.98
C CYS A 61 -9.54 5.92 -13.72
N LEU A 62 -10.85 6.05 -13.55
CA LEU A 62 -11.62 5.21 -12.63
C LEU A 62 -11.89 3.89 -13.37
N VAL A 63 -11.38 2.78 -12.83
CA VAL A 63 -11.49 1.46 -13.47
C VAL A 63 -12.26 0.47 -12.62
N ARG A 64 -13.03 -0.39 -13.28
CA ARG A 64 -13.56 -1.62 -12.72
C ARG A 64 -12.52 -2.73 -12.95
N TRP A 65 -12.12 -3.39 -11.87
CA TRP A 65 -11.14 -4.47 -11.90
C TRP A 65 -11.84 -5.83 -12.06
N GLU A 66 -11.27 -6.71 -12.89
CA GLU A 66 -11.77 -8.07 -13.05
C GLU A 66 -11.76 -8.81 -11.70
N GLY A 67 -12.86 -9.51 -11.39
CA GLY A 67 -13.00 -10.31 -10.16
C GLY A 67 -13.30 -9.50 -8.89
N LEU A 68 -13.41 -8.17 -8.99
CA LEU A 68 -13.89 -7.33 -7.89
C LEU A 68 -15.41 -7.20 -8.02
N ARG A 69 -16.17 -8.08 -7.36
CA ARG A 69 -17.63 -7.92 -7.31
C ARG A 69 -17.94 -6.62 -6.58
N PRO A 70 -18.85 -5.76 -7.09
CA PRO A 70 -19.34 -4.65 -6.31
C PRO A 70 -20.00 -5.24 -5.07
N ASP A 71 -19.56 -4.79 -3.89
CA ASP A 71 -20.27 -5.08 -2.65
C ASP A 71 -21.71 -4.60 -2.88
N LYS A 72 -22.66 -5.53 -2.76
CA LYS A 72 -24.08 -5.21 -2.88
C LYS A 72 -24.42 -4.29 -1.71
N ILE A 73 -24.34 -2.98 -1.92
CA ILE A 73 -24.93 -1.99 -1.04
C ILE A 73 -26.44 -2.19 -1.21
N THR A 74 -27.02 -2.94 -0.27
CA THR A 74 -28.47 -3.19 -0.17
C THR A 74 -29.06 -2.13 0.73
#